data_AF-A0A3M1NB08-F1
#
_entry.id   AF-A0A3M1NB08-F1
#
_cell.length_a   1.000
_cell.length_b   1.000
_cell.length_c   1.000
_cell.angle_alpha   90.00
_cell.angle_beta   90.00
_cell.angle_gamma   90.00
#
_symmetry.space_group_name_H-M   'P 1'
#
loop_
_entity.id
_entity.type
_entity.pdbx_description
1 polymer ?
#
loop_
_entity_poly.entity_id
_entity_poly.type
_entity_poly.pdbx_seq_one_letter_code
_entity_poly.pdbx_strand_id
1 'polypeptide(L)'
;MAEIEGRRILDEAHLMGRLLRAHPCPVCNYHVEAELYEGHSGIDPIFLRNHYTLAICADCHHLISVLVPNTERETQDALRTARRDLIQMEADAITGDERARDLLPLFRAALEAFDENVPQAVSDCSYCGSTNVELVGAEDSRLYDIQRAWVRCPRCEEGRLLIETVGIWT
;
A
#
# COMPACT_ATOMS: atom_id res chain seq x y z
N MET A 1 29.67 -7.07 -19.60
CA MET A 1 28.27 -7.24 -20.04
C MET A 1 27.68 -8.49 -19.38
N ALA A 2 27.10 -8.32 -18.19
CA ALA A 2 26.06 -9.15 -17.57
C ALA A 2 25.78 -8.67 -16.11
N GLU A 3 25.87 -7.37 -15.85
CA GLU A 3 25.88 -6.80 -14.48
C GLU A 3 24.70 -5.85 -14.20
N ILE A 4 23.76 -5.71 -15.12
CA ILE A 4 22.71 -4.67 -15.07
C ILE A 4 21.30 -5.28 -14.88
N GLU A 5 21.13 -6.58 -15.06
CA GLU A 5 19.78 -7.19 -15.09
C GLU A 5 19.31 -7.74 -13.73
N GLY A 6 20.21 -8.20 -12.86
CA GLY A 6 19.85 -8.62 -11.49
C GLY A 6 19.62 -7.46 -10.52
N ARG A 7 20.20 -6.29 -10.80
CA ARG A 7 20.11 -5.09 -9.96
C ARG A 7 18.72 -4.44 -9.98
N ARG A 8 17.92 -4.73 -11.02
CA ARG A 8 16.62 -4.10 -11.22
C ARG A 8 15.48 -4.78 -10.44
N ILE A 9 15.67 -6.03 -10.01
CA ILE A 9 14.64 -6.82 -9.31
C ILE A 9 14.75 -6.65 -7.77
N LEU A 10 15.93 -6.31 -7.23
CA LEU A 10 16.16 -6.11 -5.79
C LEU A 10 15.98 -4.66 -5.29
N ASP A 11 15.87 -3.68 -6.19
CA ASP A 11 15.37 -2.34 -5.83
C ASP A 11 13.83 -2.36 -5.59
N GLU A 12 13.13 -3.41 -6.02
CA GLU A 12 11.68 -3.60 -5.89
C GLU A 12 11.25 -4.38 -4.64
N ALA A 13 12.20 -4.93 -3.86
CA ALA A 13 11.90 -5.66 -2.63
C ALA A 13 11.44 -4.75 -1.46
N HIS A 14 11.41 -3.43 -1.62
CA HIS A 14 11.13 -2.45 -0.56
C HIS A 14 9.79 -1.72 -0.69
N LEU A 15 8.84 -2.21 -1.48
CA LEU A 15 7.60 -1.46 -1.69
C LEU A 15 6.64 -1.62 -0.50
N MET A 16 6.96 -0.89 0.56
CA MET A 16 5.97 -0.14 1.32
C MET A 16 5.16 0.75 0.33
N GLY A 17 3.94 1.11 0.66
CA GLY A 17 2.88 1.38 -0.33
C GLY A 17 3.14 2.53 -1.33
N ARG A 18 2.15 2.78 -2.18
CA ARG A 18 2.12 3.92 -3.10
C ARG A 18 1.74 5.20 -2.38
N LEU A 19 2.48 6.26 -2.66
CA LEU A 19 2.05 7.63 -2.41
C LEU A 19 1.19 8.07 -3.59
N LEU A 20 -0.01 8.52 -3.29
CA LEU A 20 -1.02 8.90 -4.26
C LEU A 20 -1.24 10.40 -4.26
N ARG A 21 -1.52 10.95 -5.45
CA ARG A 21 -2.02 12.31 -5.62
C ARG A 21 -3.42 12.26 -6.21
N ALA A 22 -4.34 12.97 -5.57
CA ALA A 22 -5.66 13.25 -6.13
C ALA A 22 -5.62 14.60 -6.85
N HIS A 23 -5.93 14.60 -8.14
CA HIS A 23 -6.09 15.82 -8.91
C HIS A 23 -7.43 16.50 -8.58
N PRO A 24 -7.50 17.84 -8.66
CA PRO A 24 -8.75 18.57 -8.39
C PRO A 24 -9.91 18.09 -9.25
N CYS A 25 -11.12 18.09 -8.70
CA CYS A 25 -12.30 17.72 -9.45
C CYS A 25 -12.54 18.73 -10.59
N PRO A 26 -12.69 18.30 -11.86
CA PRO A 26 -12.89 19.21 -12.98
C PRO A 26 -14.27 19.88 -12.99
N VAL A 27 -15.21 19.39 -12.18
CA VAL A 27 -16.60 19.91 -12.12
C VAL A 27 -16.74 20.98 -11.03
N CYS A 28 -16.30 20.68 -9.80
CA CYS A 28 -16.51 21.55 -8.64
C CYS A 28 -15.23 22.15 -8.05
N ASN A 29 -14.07 21.88 -8.67
CA ASN A 29 -12.73 22.30 -8.20
C ASN A 29 -12.37 21.86 -6.76
N TYR A 30 -13.03 20.84 -6.23
CA TYR A 30 -12.66 20.24 -4.96
C TYR A 30 -11.23 19.68 -5.01
N HIS A 31 -10.42 20.02 -4.00
CA HIS A 31 -9.03 19.59 -3.85
C HIS A 31 -8.83 18.81 -2.56
N VAL A 32 -7.88 17.87 -2.58
CA VAL A 32 -7.47 17.09 -1.41
C VAL A 32 -6.13 17.63 -0.93
N GLU A 33 -6.07 18.12 0.30
CA GLU A 33 -4.85 18.72 0.88
C GLU A 33 -3.97 17.69 1.63
N ALA A 34 -4.51 16.52 1.94
CA ALA A 34 -3.82 15.48 2.71
C ALA A 34 -3.05 14.50 1.81
N GLU A 35 -1.99 13.91 2.37
CA GLU A 35 -1.29 12.79 1.76
C GLU A 35 -2.19 11.56 1.69
N LEU A 36 -2.16 10.88 0.54
CA LEU A 36 -2.90 9.65 0.30
C LEU A 36 -1.93 8.49 0.11
N TYR A 37 -2.23 7.39 0.78
CA TYR A 37 -1.49 6.15 0.76
C TYR A 37 -2.39 5.03 0.23
N GLU A 38 -1.83 4.15 -0.59
CA GLU A 38 -2.39 2.84 -0.92
C GLU A 38 -1.31 1.80 -0.76
N GLY A 39 -1.66 0.57 -0.41
CA GLY A 39 -0.72 -0.53 -0.54
C GLY A 39 -1.02 -1.69 0.37
N HIS A 40 -0.55 -2.85 -0.09
CA HIS A 40 -0.59 -4.12 0.60
C HIS A 40 0.84 -4.54 0.97
N SER A 41 0.99 -5.33 2.04
CA SER A 41 2.24 -5.91 2.56
C SER A 41 3.50 -5.84 1.68
N GLY A 42 4.42 -4.96 2.03
CA GLY A 42 5.86 -5.21 1.92
C GLY A 42 6.43 -5.40 3.32
N ILE A 43 7.16 -6.52 3.55
CA ILE A 43 8.07 -6.97 4.64
C ILE A 43 7.71 -6.65 6.12
N ASP A 44 7.03 -5.55 6.42
CA ASP A 44 6.60 -5.15 7.74
C ASP A 44 5.35 -5.93 8.20
N PRO A 45 5.37 -6.52 9.43
CA PRO A 45 4.22 -7.17 10.06
C PRO A 45 2.91 -6.39 9.99
N ILE A 46 2.97 -5.05 10.09
CA ILE A 46 1.79 -4.17 10.07
C ILE A 46 0.97 -4.35 8.78
N PHE A 47 1.64 -4.56 7.65
CA PHE A 47 0.99 -4.63 6.35
C PHE A 47 0.65 -6.06 5.90
N LEU A 48 1.19 -7.07 6.59
CA LEU A 48 0.78 -8.46 6.37
C LEU A 48 -0.67 -8.72 6.82
N ARG A 49 -1.14 -8.03 7.87
CA ARG A 49 -2.51 -8.16 8.38
C ARG A 49 -3.45 -7.04 7.96
N ASN A 50 -2.92 -5.85 7.69
CA ASN A 50 -3.72 -4.69 7.30
C ASN A 50 -3.19 -4.11 5.99
N HIS A 51 -3.98 -3.30 5.30
CA HIS A 51 -3.54 -2.54 4.13
C HIS A 51 -4.14 -1.14 4.15
N TYR A 52 -3.49 -0.21 3.48
CA TYR A 52 -4.07 1.11 3.26
C TYR A 52 -5.00 1.07 2.05
N THR A 53 -6.22 1.55 2.26
CA THR A 53 -7.21 1.76 1.20
C THR A 53 -7.74 3.19 1.22
N LEU A 54 -8.27 3.65 0.09
CA LEU A 54 -8.92 4.95 0.00
C LEU A 54 -10.33 4.88 0.58
N ALA A 55 -10.75 5.92 1.27
CA ALA A 55 -12.09 6.07 1.80
C ALA A 55 -12.59 7.51 1.66
N ILE A 56 -13.90 7.67 1.56
CA ILE A 56 -14.59 8.97 1.62
C ILE A 56 -15.29 9.07 2.96
N CYS A 57 -15.00 10.12 3.73
CA CYS A 57 -15.77 10.42 4.93
C CYS A 57 -17.10 11.08 4.56
N ALA A 58 -18.22 10.48 4.94
CA ALA A 58 -19.54 11.00 4.61
C ALA A 58 -19.92 12.28 5.38
N ASP A 59 -19.26 12.55 6.52
CA ASP A 59 -19.55 13.75 7.31
C ASP A 59 -18.80 14.98 6.79
N CYS A 60 -17.49 14.88 6.61
CA CYS A 60 -16.66 16.01 6.17
C CYS A 60 -16.41 16.03 4.66
N HIS A 61 -16.85 15.00 3.93
CA HIS A 61 -16.70 14.86 2.48
C HIS A 61 -15.23 14.96 2.01
N HIS A 62 -14.31 14.39 2.78
CA HIS A 62 -12.89 14.28 2.40
C HIS A 62 -12.54 12.87 1.93
N LEU A 63 -11.73 12.80 0.88
CA LEU A 63 -11.02 11.59 0.49
C LEU A 63 -9.79 11.45 1.40
N ILE A 64 -9.65 10.29 2.02
CA ILE A 64 -8.60 9.97 2.99
C ILE A 64 -8.06 8.57 2.72
N SER A 65 -6.92 8.24 3.33
CA SER A 65 -6.43 6.88 3.43
C SER A 65 -6.70 6.31 4.81
N VAL A 66 -7.18 5.07 4.86
CA VAL A 66 -7.50 4.35 6.08
C VAL A 66 -6.81 2.99 6.10
N LEU A 67 -6.36 2.56 7.28
CA LEU A 67 -5.75 1.26 7.47
C LEU A 67 -6.85 0.24 7.79
N VAL A 68 -7.08 -0.73 6.92
CA VAL A 68 -8.14 -1.75 7.08
C VAL A 68 -7.54 -3.15 7.18
N PRO A 69 -8.22 -4.12 7.81
CA PRO A 69 -7.73 -5.50 7.85
C PRO A 69 -7.75 -6.11 6.45
N ASN A 70 -6.71 -6.86 6.12
CA ASN A 70 -6.68 -7.77 4.98
C ASN A 70 -7.76 -8.85 5.19
N THR A 71 -8.39 -9.27 4.10
CA THR A 71 -9.14 -10.51 4.05
C THR A 71 -8.21 -11.70 4.32
N GLU A 72 -8.79 -12.84 4.70
CA GLU A 72 -8.03 -14.08 4.88
C GLU A 72 -7.25 -14.45 3.62
N ARG A 73 -7.88 -14.27 2.45
CA ARG A 73 -7.25 -14.54 1.16
C ARG A 73 -6.04 -13.62 0.90
N GLU A 74 -6.21 -12.30 1.07
CA GLU A 74 -5.12 -11.33 0.88
C GLU A 74 -3.95 -11.60 1.83
N THR A 75 -4.25 -11.94 3.08
CA THR A 75 -3.23 -12.32 4.07
C THR A 75 -2.47 -13.57 3.63
N GLN A 76 -3.17 -14.61 3.17
CA GLN A 76 -2.53 -15.84 2.70
C GLN A 76 -1.69 -15.63 1.44
N ASP A 77 -2.14 -14.77 0.53
CA ASP A 77 -1.40 -14.43 -0.69
C ASP A 77 -0.14 -13.61 -0.34
N ALA A 78 -0.23 -12.65 0.60
CA ALA A 78 0.91 -11.88 1.10
C ALA A 78 1.95 -12.77 1.80
N LEU A 79 1.51 -13.66 2.69
CA LEU A 79 2.39 -14.64 3.36
C LEU A 79 3.06 -15.60 2.37
N ARG A 80 2.35 -16.02 1.32
CA ARG A 80 2.92 -16.90 0.28
C ARG A 80 4.02 -16.18 -0.50
N THR A 81 3.79 -14.93 -0.86
CA THR A 81 4.79 -14.09 -1.54
C THR A 81 6.01 -13.90 -0.65
N ALA A 82 5.83 -13.48 0.60
CA ALA A 82 6.93 -13.27 1.54
C ALA A 82 7.77 -14.54 1.75
N ARG A 83 7.12 -15.71 1.87
CA ARG A 83 7.84 -17.01 1.99
C ARG A 83 8.63 -17.36 0.73
N ARG A 84 8.07 -17.12 -0.45
CA ARG A 84 8.79 -17.36 -1.72
C ARG A 84 10.02 -16.46 -1.83
N ASP A 85 9.87 -15.20 -1.47
CA ASP A 85 10.95 -14.22 -1.56
C ASP A 85 12.05 -14.52 -0.53
N LEU A 86 11.70 -15.04 0.65
CA LEU A 86 12.67 -15.57 1.63
C LEU A 86 13.52 -16.71 1.05
N ILE A 87 12.89 -17.69 0.37
CA ILE A 87 13.61 -18.81 -0.25
C ILE A 87 14.60 -18.31 -1.31
N GLN A 88 14.19 -17.32 -2.10
CA GLN A 88 15.07 -16.72 -3.11
C GLN A 88 16.26 -16.03 -2.44
N MET A 89 16.02 -15.22 -1.40
CA MET A 89 17.09 -14.59 -0.62
C MET A 89 18.04 -15.61 0.02
N GLU A 90 17.52 -16.76 0.48
CA GLU A 90 18.34 -17.84 1.04
C GLU A 90 19.27 -18.43 -0.01
N ALA A 91 18.77 -18.66 -1.23
CA ALA A 91 19.58 -19.12 -2.34
C ALA A 91 20.66 -18.10 -2.71
N ASP A 92 20.30 -16.81 -2.78
CA ASP A 92 21.24 -15.72 -3.12
C ASP A 92 22.34 -15.59 -2.04
N ALA A 93 21.97 -15.67 -0.77
CA ALA A 93 22.89 -15.65 0.36
C ALA A 93 23.91 -16.81 0.32
N ILE A 94 23.45 -18.02 -0.03
CA ILE A 94 24.30 -19.21 -0.20
C ILE A 94 25.28 -19.02 -1.37
N THR A 95 24.84 -18.42 -2.47
CA THR A 95 25.67 -18.28 -3.69
C THR A 95 26.72 -17.17 -3.60
N GLY A 96 26.70 -16.33 -2.58
CA GLY A 96 27.71 -15.29 -2.43
C GLY A 96 27.18 -13.91 -2.09
N ASP A 97 25.87 -13.68 -2.22
CA ASP A 97 25.30 -12.35 -2.09
C ASP A 97 25.34 -11.87 -0.63
N GLU A 98 26.22 -10.90 -0.36
CA GLU A 98 26.42 -10.32 0.97
C GLU A 98 25.17 -9.60 1.46
N ARG A 99 24.42 -8.94 0.56
CA ARG A 99 23.19 -8.22 0.92
C ARG A 99 22.10 -9.20 1.32
N ALA A 100 21.95 -10.29 0.59
CA ALA A 100 20.97 -11.31 0.95
C ALA A 100 21.30 -11.94 2.32
N ARG A 101 22.58 -12.17 2.64
CA ARG A 101 22.98 -12.66 3.98
C ARG A 101 22.66 -11.68 5.09
N ASP A 102 22.86 -10.39 4.87
CA ASP A 102 22.62 -9.35 5.88
C ASP A 102 21.13 -9.12 6.12
N LEU A 103 20.30 -9.21 5.08
CA LEU A 103 18.85 -9.00 5.17
C LEU A 103 18.10 -10.22 5.69
N LEU A 104 18.61 -11.44 5.46
CA LEU A 104 17.91 -12.68 5.81
C LEU A 104 17.46 -12.77 7.28
N PRO A 105 18.29 -12.42 8.27
CA PRO A 105 17.88 -12.44 9.68
C PRO A 105 16.75 -11.45 9.97
N LEU A 106 16.74 -10.29 9.33
CA LEU A 106 15.70 -9.27 9.49
C LEU A 106 14.36 -9.76 8.94
N PHE A 107 14.37 -10.42 7.77
CA PHE A 107 13.17 -10.99 7.17
C PHE A 107 12.59 -12.13 8.00
N ARG A 108 13.43 -13.01 8.55
CA ARG A 108 12.98 -14.09 9.44
C ARG A 108 12.36 -13.52 10.71
N ALA A 109 13.02 -12.54 11.34
CA ALA A 109 12.51 -11.88 12.53
C ALA A 109 11.16 -11.17 12.29
N ALA A 110 11.00 -10.51 11.14
CA ALA A 110 9.72 -9.88 10.78
C ALA A 110 8.59 -10.90 10.61
N LEU A 111 8.85 -12.05 9.98
CA LEU A 111 7.87 -13.13 9.84
C LEU A 111 7.55 -13.83 11.17
N GLU A 112 8.52 -13.96 12.07
CA GLU A 112 8.32 -14.55 13.41
C GLU A 112 7.52 -13.62 14.32
N ALA A 113 7.77 -12.30 14.27
CA ALA A 113 7.06 -11.29 15.05
C ALA A 113 5.65 -10.95 14.53
N PHE A 114 5.22 -11.58 13.44
CA PHE A 114 3.94 -11.37 12.76
C PHE A 114 2.70 -11.47 13.68
N ASP A 115 2.76 -12.32 14.70
CA ASP A 115 1.64 -12.53 15.64
C ASP A 115 1.69 -11.58 16.86
N GLU A 116 2.74 -10.77 17.03
CA GLU A 116 2.99 -10.03 18.28
C GLU A 116 2.61 -8.54 18.24
N ASN A 117 2.55 -7.89 17.06
CA ASN A 117 2.36 -6.44 16.95
C ASN A 117 1.43 -6.03 15.78
N VAL A 118 0.17 -6.44 15.82
CA VAL A 118 -0.84 -6.04 14.82
C VAL A 118 -1.56 -4.77 15.29
N PRO A 119 -1.38 -3.61 14.63
CA PRO A 119 -2.16 -2.44 14.98
C PRO A 119 -3.61 -2.61 14.57
N GLN A 120 -4.48 -1.95 15.32
CA GLN A 120 -5.90 -1.96 15.04
C GLN A 120 -6.17 -1.22 13.72
N ALA A 121 -7.15 -1.73 12.97
CA ALA A 121 -7.66 -1.03 11.82
C ALA A 121 -8.18 0.36 12.23
N VAL A 122 -7.87 1.36 11.41
CA VAL A 122 -8.32 2.74 11.60
C VAL A 122 -9.61 2.91 10.81
N SER A 123 -10.72 3.07 11.53
CA SER A 123 -12.03 3.37 10.96
C SER A 123 -12.39 4.86 10.99
N ASP A 124 -11.50 5.71 11.51
CA ASP A 124 -11.81 7.11 11.77
C ASP A 124 -11.20 8.02 10.72
N CYS A 125 -11.92 9.08 10.37
CA CYS A 125 -11.47 10.08 9.43
C CYS A 125 -10.29 10.86 10.02
N SER A 126 -9.12 10.79 9.37
CA SER A 126 -7.92 11.53 9.78
C SER A 126 -8.09 13.06 9.79
N TYR A 127 -9.12 13.58 9.09
CA TYR A 127 -9.39 15.01 9.02
C TYR A 127 -10.34 15.50 10.12
N CYS A 128 -11.48 14.84 10.32
CA CYS A 128 -12.51 15.30 11.27
C CYS A 128 -12.76 14.38 12.47
N GLY A 129 -12.14 13.20 12.52
CA GLY A 129 -12.30 12.20 13.58
C GLY A 129 -13.62 11.42 13.54
N SER A 130 -14.44 11.56 12.49
CA SER A 130 -15.69 10.78 12.35
C SER A 130 -15.43 9.33 11.97
N THR A 131 -16.24 8.41 12.51
CA THR A 131 -16.26 6.98 12.16
C THR A 131 -17.03 6.70 10.85
N ASN A 132 -17.68 7.70 10.26
CA ASN A 132 -18.53 7.56 9.08
C ASN A 132 -17.70 7.58 7.79
N VAL A 133 -16.92 6.51 7.57
CA VAL A 133 -16.02 6.34 6.43
C VAL A 133 -16.53 5.26 5.48
N GLU A 134 -16.60 5.58 4.19
CA GLU A 134 -17.00 4.66 3.11
C GLU A 134 -15.77 4.28 2.28
N LEU A 135 -15.44 2.99 2.21
CA LEU A 135 -14.30 2.51 1.44
C LEU A 135 -14.53 2.65 -0.07
N VAL A 136 -13.49 3.06 -0.78
CA VAL A 136 -13.52 3.23 -2.24
C VAL A 136 -12.99 1.96 -2.90
N GLY A 137 -13.87 1.24 -3.61
CA GLY A 137 -13.51 0.04 -4.36
C GLY A 137 -12.80 0.35 -5.68
N ALA A 138 -11.48 0.48 -5.66
CA ALA A 138 -10.64 0.40 -6.85
C ALA A 138 -9.83 -0.89 -6.78
N GLU A 139 -10.38 -1.97 -7.35
CA GLU A 139 -9.90 -3.34 -7.13
C GLU A 139 -8.51 -3.65 -7.74
N ASP A 140 -7.93 -2.73 -8.53
CA ASP A 140 -6.58 -2.90 -9.07
C ASP A 140 -5.77 -1.62 -8.91
N SER A 141 -4.78 -1.67 -8.03
CA SER A 141 -3.89 -0.56 -7.75
C SER A 141 -2.95 -0.22 -8.90
N ARG A 142 -2.79 -1.10 -9.90
CA ARG A 142 -2.10 -0.78 -11.16
C ARG A 142 -2.85 0.30 -11.97
N LEU A 143 -4.13 0.53 -11.70
CA LEU A 143 -4.91 1.56 -12.37
C LEU A 143 -4.45 2.98 -12.02
N TYR A 144 -3.84 3.17 -10.85
CA TYR A 144 -3.26 4.46 -10.44
C TYR A 144 -2.05 4.82 -11.30
N ASP A 145 -1.22 3.85 -11.66
CA ASP A 145 0.03 4.07 -12.40
C ASP A 145 -0.20 4.52 -13.86
N ILE A 146 -1.31 4.08 -14.46
CA ILE A 146 -1.67 4.38 -15.85
C ILE A 146 -2.70 5.51 -15.99
N GLN A 147 -2.94 6.28 -14.91
CA GLN A 147 -3.91 7.37 -14.87
C GLN A 147 -5.33 6.95 -15.29
N ARG A 148 -5.71 5.70 -14.98
CA ARG A 148 -7.06 5.16 -15.26
C ARG A 148 -7.93 5.07 -14.01
N ALA A 149 -7.35 5.24 -12.84
CA ALA A 149 -8.07 5.25 -11.59
C ALA A 149 -8.80 6.59 -11.38
N TRP A 150 -10.13 6.55 -11.52
CA TRP A 150 -11.02 7.66 -11.23
C TRP A 150 -11.90 7.30 -10.03
N VAL A 151 -11.83 8.11 -8.98
CA VAL A 151 -12.69 7.96 -7.79
C VAL A 151 -13.81 8.98 -7.80
N ARG A 152 -14.92 8.70 -7.13
CA ARG A 152 -16.04 9.63 -7.02
C ARG A 152 -15.59 10.91 -6.32
N CYS A 153 -15.99 12.07 -6.84
CA CYS A 153 -15.80 13.31 -6.11
C CYS A 153 -16.72 13.28 -4.87
N PRO A 154 -16.19 13.53 -3.66
CA PRO A 154 -17.01 13.52 -2.46
C PRO A 154 -17.94 14.74 -2.36
N ARG A 155 -17.75 15.77 -3.20
CA ARG A 155 -18.53 17.03 -3.17
C ARG A 155 -19.63 17.13 -4.23
N CYS A 156 -19.53 16.42 -5.35
CA CYS A 156 -20.53 16.47 -6.40
C CYS A 156 -20.71 15.12 -7.10
N GLU A 157 -21.96 14.80 -7.45
CA GLU A 157 -22.34 13.49 -7.99
C GLU A 157 -21.74 13.21 -9.38
N GLU A 158 -21.64 14.26 -10.20
CA GLU A 158 -21.15 14.20 -11.58
C GLU A 158 -19.61 14.18 -11.65
N GLY A 159 -18.94 14.62 -10.58
CA GLY A 159 -17.49 14.77 -10.55
C GLY A 159 -16.75 13.47 -10.30
N ARG A 160 -15.55 13.37 -10.86
CA ARG A 160 -14.55 12.34 -10.54
C ARG A 160 -13.20 12.98 -10.27
N LEU A 161 -12.41 12.36 -9.39
CA LEU A 161 -11.03 12.75 -9.11
C LEU A 161 -10.11 11.74 -9.80
N LEU A 162 -9.15 12.22 -10.57
CA LEU A 162 -8.08 11.38 -11.10
C LEU A 162 -7.10 11.12 -9.96
N ILE A 163 -6.79 9.85 -9.73
CA ILE A 163 -5.78 9.43 -8.76
C ILE A 163 -4.59 8.84 -9.51
N GLU A 164 -3.39 9.28 -9.17
CA GLU A 164 -2.16 8.73 -9.73
C GLU A 164 -1.11 8.47 -8.65
N THR A 165 -0.23 7.52 -8.95
CA THR A 165 0.95 7.24 -8.14
C THR A 165 2.00 8.31 -8.37
N VAL A 166 2.43 8.97 -7.31
CA VAL A 166 3.50 10.00 -7.35
C VAL A 166 4.79 9.56 -6.68
N GLY A 167 4.76 8.43 -5.98
CA GLY A 167 5.92 7.88 -5.31
C GLY A 167 5.59 6.62 -4.55
N ILE A 168 6.55 6.23 -3.73
CA ILE A 168 6.50 5.07 -2.85
C ILE A 168 6.80 5.63 -1.46
N TRP A 169 6.10 5.18 -0.43
CA TRP A 169 6.45 5.47 0.96
C TRP A 169 7.08 4.26 1.59
N THR A 170 8.01 4.48 2.53
CA THR A 170 8.75 3.49 3.32
C THR A 170 8.72 3.85 4.81
#